data_AF-A0A842JRU9-F1
#
_entry.id   AF-A0A842JRU9-F1
#
_cell.length_a   1.000
_cell.length_b   1.000
_cell.length_c   1.000
_cell.angle_alpha   90.00
_cell.angle_beta   90.00
_cell.angle_gamma   90.00
#
_symmetry.space_group_name_H-M   'P 1'
#
loop_
_entity.id
_entity.type
_entity.pdbx_description
1 polymer ?
#
loop_
_entity_poly.entity_id
_entity_poly.type
_entity_poly.pdbx_seq_one_letter_code
_entity_poly.pdbx_strand_id
1 'polypeptide(L)'
;MGGTGRRALLAPVVAVVLAAGVACDAQSGIPTEQAPADTSSAPLSAVEPDTTTPPPAPVPQVVVGDVPGNPAAADAVRAWATDLVTRPATVPARCWTLPPAQAADQYADTATILGALGRPGVEGQFAVSWTGGGTTVSVKRSEVASGYACPHVHPAGTADFYTPADAEYAVTRFLSRESGAPVNRADTETAYPLICPGFSPWDPSGTGTGGQPPLKADPDVLAGTRAFAADAMTATQGRGDYLDVSVPVTDVSGATETKRITLSIGPDGYCLGEVT
;
A
#
# COMPACT_ATOMS: atom_id res chain seq x y z
N MET A 1 -42.70 30.20 39.37
CA MET A 1 -42.02 31.46 38.99
C MET A 1 -41.13 31.09 37.81
N GLY A 2 -41.57 31.22 36.56
CA GLY A 2 -41.77 32.48 35.81
C GLY A 2 -40.44 32.86 35.15
N GLY A 3 -40.25 32.89 33.83
CA GLY A 3 -41.22 32.77 32.74
C GLY A 3 -40.56 32.53 31.37
N THR A 4 -41.46 32.25 30.43
CA THR A 4 -41.34 32.15 28.98
C THR A 4 -40.80 33.39 28.27
N GLY A 5 -40.00 33.19 27.22
CA GLY A 5 -39.77 34.14 26.13
C GLY A 5 -39.86 33.42 24.77
N ARG A 6 -40.61 33.99 23.83
CA ARG A 6 -41.17 33.36 22.60
C ARG A 6 -40.69 34.13 21.35
N ARG A 7 -40.55 33.41 20.22
CA ARG A 7 -40.74 33.85 18.79
C ARG A 7 -39.65 34.76 18.19
N ALA A 8 -39.33 34.78 16.89
CA ALA A 8 -39.98 34.34 15.63
C ALA A 8 -38.90 34.09 14.52
N LEU A 9 -39.04 33.05 13.68
CA LEU A 9 -39.31 33.07 12.21
C LEU A 9 -38.63 34.16 11.36
N LEU A 10 -37.90 33.74 10.31
CA LEU A 10 -37.97 34.23 8.92
C LEU A 10 -37.03 33.40 7.99
N ALA A 11 -37.63 32.63 7.07
CA ALA A 11 -37.10 32.30 5.73
C ALA A 11 -37.83 33.24 4.72
N PRO A 12 -37.58 33.26 3.38
CA PRO A 12 -36.75 32.41 2.51
C PRO A 12 -35.92 33.20 1.46
N VAL A 13 -35.19 32.56 0.54
CA VAL A 13 -35.12 32.89 -0.91
C VAL A 13 -34.50 31.72 -1.69
N VAL A 14 -35.16 31.37 -2.80
CA VAL A 14 -34.85 30.36 -3.81
C VAL A 14 -33.98 30.97 -4.92
N ALA A 15 -33.04 30.21 -5.50
CA ALA A 15 -32.59 30.41 -6.87
C ALA A 15 -32.22 29.07 -7.53
N VAL A 16 -33.05 28.68 -8.50
CA VAL A 16 -32.87 27.58 -9.45
C VAL A 16 -32.08 28.14 -10.64
N VAL A 17 -31.00 27.46 -11.06
CA VAL A 17 -30.44 27.62 -12.42
C VAL A 17 -30.31 26.23 -13.05
N LEU A 18 -31.18 25.98 -14.04
CA LEU A 18 -31.08 24.94 -15.05
C LEU A 18 -30.19 25.45 -16.19
N ALA A 19 -29.25 24.64 -16.66
CA ALA A 19 -28.69 24.79 -18.00
C ALA A 19 -28.42 23.41 -18.61
N ALA A 20 -29.25 23.08 -19.60
CA ALA A 20 -29.09 21.95 -20.51
C ALA A 20 -28.13 22.34 -21.64
N GLY A 21 -27.37 21.36 -22.16
CA GLY A 21 -26.49 21.57 -23.30
C GLY A 21 -25.96 20.27 -23.90
N VAL A 22 -26.69 19.77 -24.90
CA VAL A 22 -26.26 18.96 -26.07
C VAL A 22 -25.48 17.66 -25.86
N ALA A 23 -26.21 16.55 -25.81
CA ALA A 23 -25.77 15.27 -26.36
C ALA A 23 -26.24 15.19 -27.82
N CYS A 24 -25.31 14.95 -28.76
CA CYS A 24 -25.65 14.57 -30.13
C CYS A 24 -25.37 13.07 -30.31
N ASP A 25 -26.43 12.39 -30.71
CA ASP A 25 -26.57 10.95 -30.91
C ASP A 25 -26.02 10.45 -32.26
N ALA A 26 -25.64 9.17 -32.22
CA ALA A 26 -25.88 8.09 -33.20
C ALA A 26 -25.60 8.28 -34.71
N GLN A 27 -24.55 7.58 -35.16
CA GLN A 27 -24.62 6.36 -35.99
C GLN A 27 -25.76 6.19 -37.03
N SER A 28 -25.37 6.04 -38.32
CA SER A 28 -25.69 4.92 -39.24
C SER A 28 -26.04 5.35 -40.67
N GLY A 29 -25.42 4.66 -41.65
CA GLY A 29 -25.88 4.67 -43.05
C GLY A 29 -24.98 3.85 -43.97
N ILE A 30 -25.34 2.58 -44.20
CA ILE A 30 -25.07 1.87 -45.47
C ILE A 30 -26.42 1.82 -46.19
N PRO A 31 -26.49 2.04 -47.52
CA PRO A 31 -26.79 0.90 -48.39
C PRO A 31 -26.07 0.90 -49.76
N THR A 32 -25.82 -0.33 -50.20
CA THR A 32 -25.27 -0.85 -51.46
C THR A 32 -26.01 -0.39 -52.73
N GLU A 33 -25.33 -0.19 -53.86
CA GLU A 33 -25.68 -0.82 -55.17
C GLU A 33 -24.61 -0.64 -56.28
N GLN A 34 -24.22 -1.80 -56.86
CA GLN A 34 -23.72 -2.15 -58.22
C GLN A 34 -22.69 -1.36 -59.06
N ALA A 35 -21.69 -2.14 -59.52
CA ALA A 35 -20.67 -1.85 -60.54
C ALA A 35 -21.25 -1.74 -61.97
N PRO A 36 -20.51 -1.11 -62.92
CA PRO A 36 -19.66 -1.94 -63.80
C PRO A 36 -18.34 -1.31 -64.31
N ALA A 37 -17.51 -2.24 -64.79
CA ALA A 37 -16.51 -2.14 -65.85
C ALA A 37 -15.13 -1.50 -65.57
N ASP A 38 -14.14 -2.39 -65.69
CA ASP A 38 -12.71 -2.20 -65.75
C ASP A 38 -12.25 -0.99 -66.58
N THR A 39 -11.38 -0.19 -65.98
CA THR A 39 -10.29 0.50 -66.70
C THR A 39 -9.09 0.52 -65.77
N SER A 40 -8.13 -0.35 -66.06
CA SER A 40 -6.85 -0.42 -65.37
C SER A 40 -6.03 0.83 -65.72
N SER A 41 -5.93 1.75 -64.76
CA SER A 41 -4.96 2.85 -64.73
C SER A 41 -4.17 2.73 -63.43
N ALA A 42 -2.86 2.56 -63.54
CA ALA A 42 -1.96 2.34 -62.43
C ALA A 42 -2.01 3.48 -61.39
N PRO A 43 -2.14 3.19 -60.08
CA PRO A 43 -2.05 4.20 -59.06
C PRO A 43 -0.58 4.63 -58.85
N LEU A 44 -0.34 5.94 -58.84
CA LEU A 44 0.85 6.52 -58.23
C LEU A 44 0.79 6.26 -56.72
N SER A 45 1.66 5.39 -56.22
CA SER A 45 1.83 5.18 -54.78
C SER A 45 2.26 6.49 -54.12
N ALA A 46 1.34 7.10 -53.38
CA ALA A 46 1.70 8.05 -52.34
C ALA A 46 2.44 7.27 -51.24
N VAL A 47 3.70 7.60 -51.02
CA VAL A 47 4.48 7.07 -49.90
C VAL A 47 3.96 7.72 -48.64
N GLU A 48 3.21 6.97 -47.84
CA GLU A 48 2.85 7.33 -46.47
C GLU A 48 4.15 7.36 -45.66
N PRO A 49 4.42 8.43 -44.87
CA PRO A 49 5.62 8.47 -44.05
C PRO A 49 5.50 7.39 -42.97
N ASP A 50 6.32 6.35 -43.11
CA ASP A 50 6.59 5.36 -42.06
C ASP A 50 7.05 6.11 -40.81
N THR A 51 6.11 6.31 -39.87
CA THR A 51 6.45 6.80 -38.53
C THR A 51 7.02 5.62 -37.78
N THR A 52 8.28 5.30 -38.08
CA THR A 52 9.05 4.32 -37.33
C THR A 52 9.18 4.85 -35.91
N THR A 53 8.38 4.31 -34.99
CA THR A 53 8.55 4.58 -33.56
C THR A 53 9.96 4.08 -33.21
N PRO A 54 10.86 4.94 -32.72
CA PRO A 54 12.21 4.51 -32.36
C PRO A 54 12.12 3.39 -31.31
N PRO A 55 12.99 2.37 -31.38
CA PRO A 55 12.99 1.30 -30.38
C PRO A 55 13.12 1.91 -28.98
N PRO A 56 12.36 1.41 -27.99
CA PRO A 56 12.42 1.93 -26.65
C PRO A 56 13.87 1.93 -26.16
N ALA A 57 14.29 3.04 -25.55
CA ALA A 57 15.64 3.17 -25.02
C ALA A 57 15.96 1.98 -24.09
N PRO A 58 17.19 1.44 -24.12
CA PRO A 58 17.58 0.36 -23.23
C PRO A 58 17.33 0.77 -21.78
N VAL A 59 16.54 -0.03 -21.07
CA VAL A 59 16.34 0.16 -19.62
C VAL A 59 17.69 -0.03 -18.94
N PRO A 60 18.14 0.88 -18.06
CA PRO A 60 19.35 0.68 -17.29
C PRO A 60 19.31 -0.69 -16.61
N GLN A 61 20.31 -1.54 -16.86
CA GLN A 61 20.34 -2.85 -16.23
C GLN A 61 20.70 -2.68 -14.75
N VAL A 62 19.70 -2.88 -13.89
CA VAL A 62 19.90 -2.87 -12.44
C VAL A 62 20.47 -4.22 -12.00
N VAL A 63 21.64 -4.19 -11.38
CA VAL A 63 22.28 -5.36 -10.80
C VAL A 63 21.72 -5.60 -9.40
N VAL A 64 21.15 -6.77 -9.19
CA VAL A 64 20.72 -7.25 -7.87
C VAL A 64 21.41 -8.59 -7.65
N GLY A 65 22.19 -8.69 -6.58
CA GLY A 65 22.93 -9.90 -6.25
C GLY A 65 22.01 -11.03 -5.84
N ASP A 66 22.45 -12.25 -6.17
CA ASP A 66 21.68 -13.46 -5.93
C ASP A 66 21.43 -13.69 -4.44
N VAL A 67 20.33 -14.38 -4.15
CA VAL A 67 19.94 -14.82 -2.81
C VAL A 67 19.90 -16.35 -2.81
N PRO A 68 20.97 -17.02 -2.31
CA PRO A 68 20.99 -18.48 -2.24
C PRO A 68 19.78 -19.03 -1.47
N GLY A 69 19.04 -19.95 -2.10
CA GLY A 69 17.82 -20.54 -1.53
C GLY A 69 16.53 -19.77 -1.81
N ASN A 70 16.59 -18.52 -2.29
CA ASN A 70 15.40 -17.72 -2.63
C ASN A 70 15.63 -16.81 -3.86
N PRO A 71 15.78 -17.38 -5.07
CA PRO A 71 16.02 -16.59 -6.28
C PRO A 71 14.87 -15.61 -6.62
N ALA A 72 13.63 -15.94 -6.23
CA ALA A 72 12.47 -15.09 -6.46
C ALA A 72 12.59 -13.71 -5.77
N ALA A 73 13.32 -13.63 -4.65
CA ALA A 73 13.53 -12.37 -3.95
C ALA A 73 14.36 -11.38 -4.78
N ALA A 74 15.42 -11.85 -5.45
CA ALA A 74 16.23 -11.00 -6.31
C ALA A 74 15.43 -10.47 -7.50
N ASP A 75 14.57 -11.29 -8.09
CA ASP A 75 13.70 -10.89 -9.21
C ASP A 75 12.66 -9.86 -8.78
N ALA A 76 11.96 -10.11 -7.66
CA ALA A 76 10.94 -9.19 -7.15
C ALA A 76 11.51 -7.81 -6.79
N VAL A 77 12.71 -7.76 -6.21
CA VAL A 77 13.40 -6.50 -5.89
C VAL A 77 13.96 -5.82 -7.13
N ARG A 78 14.42 -6.57 -8.14
CA ARG A 78 14.91 -5.98 -9.40
C ARG A 78 13.83 -5.19 -10.12
N ALA A 79 12.57 -5.64 -10.07
CA ALA A 79 11.44 -4.90 -10.62
C ALA A 79 11.25 -3.55 -9.92
N TRP A 80 11.30 -3.52 -8.59
CA TRP A 80 11.25 -2.29 -7.80
C TRP A 80 12.44 -1.37 -8.07
N ALA A 81 13.67 -1.91 -8.07
CA ALA A 81 14.88 -1.12 -8.25
C ALA A 81 14.98 -0.53 -9.68
N THR A 82 14.43 -1.22 -10.68
CA THR A 82 14.30 -0.68 -12.05
C THR A 82 13.38 0.54 -12.07
N ASP A 83 12.25 0.49 -11.36
CA ASP A 83 11.34 1.62 -11.23
C ASP A 83 11.93 2.76 -10.41
N LEU A 84 12.75 2.44 -9.40
CA LEU A 84 13.48 3.44 -8.63
C LEU A 84 14.41 4.28 -9.51
N VAL A 85 15.03 3.66 -10.52
CA VAL A 85 15.90 4.38 -11.47
C VAL A 85 15.11 5.10 -12.56
N THR A 86 14.07 4.46 -13.09
CA THR A 86 13.38 4.95 -14.29
C THR A 86 12.19 5.87 -14.00
N ARG A 87 11.53 5.68 -12.86
CA ARG A 87 10.29 6.38 -12.46
C ARG A 87 10.23 6.62 -10.93
N PRO A 88 11.28 7.19 -10.31
CA PRO A 88 11.42 7.29 -8.84
C PRO A 88 10.21 7.93 -8.15
N ALA A 89 9.64 8.98 -8.75
CA ALA A 89 8.49 9.70 -8.20
C ALA A 89 7.22 8.83 -8.01
N THR A 90 7.11 7.72 -8.73
CA THR A 90 5.95 6.81 -8.65
C THR A 90 6.14 5.67 -7.64
N VAL A 91 7.38 5.40 -7.24
CA VAL A 91 7.74 4.23 -6.43
C VAL A 91 7.12 4.28 -5.03
N PRO A 92 7.16 5.40 -4.27
CA PRO A 92 6.55 5.44 -2.94
C PRO A 92 5.06 5.10 -2.96
N ALA A 93 4.30 5.61 -3.93
CA ALA A 93 2.88 5.31 -4.08
C ALA A 93 2.61 3.85 -4.49
N ARG A 94 3.51 3.25 -5.28
CA ARG A 94 3.43 1.83 -5.63
C ARG A 94 3.75 0.92 -4.44
N CYS A 95 4.55 1.39 -3.49
CA CYS A 95 4.90 0.71 -2.25
C CYS A 95 3.91 0.99 -1.12
N TRP A 96 2.65 0.68 -1.39
CA TRP A 96 1.50 0.94 -0.53
C TRP A 96 1.47 0.13 0.77
N THR A 97 2.37 -0.82 0.97
CA THR A 97 2.50 -1.58 2.24
C THR A 97 3.34 -0.85 3.28
N LEU A 98 4.03 0.23 2.88
CA LEU A 98 4.81 1.13 3.71
C LEU A 98 4.09 2.47 3.90
N PRO A 99 4.33 3.18 5.03
CA PRO A 99 3.85 4.54 5.18
C PRO A 99 4.39 5.42 4.02
N PRO A 100 3.54 6.18 3.30
CA PRO A 100 3.98 6.89 2.09
C PRO A 100 5.15 7.86 2.28
N ALA A 101 5.15 8.62 3.38
CA ALA A 101 6.25 9.54 3.72
C ALA A 101 7.54 8.77 4.01
N GLN A 102 7.45 7.69 4.77
CA GLN A 102 8.59 6.82 5.08
C GLN A 102 9.17 6.19 3.81
N ALA A 103 8.34 5.70 2.89
CA ALA A 103 8.81 5.15 1.62
C ALA A 103 9.53 6.22 0.77
N ALA A 104 9.00 7.46 0.73
CA ALA A 104 9.65 8.55 0.02
C ALA A 104 11.04 8.88 0.61
N ASP A 105 11.14 8.94 1.94
CA ASP A 105 12.39 9.23 2.64
C ASP A 105 13.41 8.09 2.46
N GLN A 106 12.97 6.84 2.66
CA GLN A 106 13.84 5.66 2.55
C GLN A 106 14.39 5.45 1.14
N TYR A 107 13.68 5.91 0.12
CA TYR A 107 14.06 5.70 -1.29
C TYR A 107 14.82 6.89 -1.90
N ALA A 108 15.11 7.94 -1.13
CA ALA A 108 15.75 9.15 -1.62
C ALA A 108 17.18 8.93 -2.14
N ASP A 109 17.98 8.10 -1.46
CA ASP A 109 19.37 7.80 -1.86
C ASP A 109 19.45 6.56 -2.76
N THR A 110 19.05 6.74 -4.02
CA THR A 110 19.06 5.67 -5.03
C THR A 110 20.46 5.07 -5.24
N ALA A 111 21.52 5.88 -5.22
CA ALA A 111 22.87 5.38 -5.50
C ALA A 111 23.34 4.41 -4.41
N THR A 112 23.13 4.76 -3.15
CA THR A 112 23.49 3.89 -2.02
C THR A 112 22.65 2.62 -1.99
N ILE A 113 21.35 2.72 -2.30
CA ILE A 113 20.46 1.56 -2.42
C ILE A 113 20.97 0.57 -3.47
N LEU A 114 21.27 1.05 -4.69
CA LEU A 114 21.78 0.20 -5.76
C LEU A 114 23.14 -0.43 -5.40
N GLY A 115 23.99 0.30 -4.67
CA GLY A 115 25.25 -0.23 -4.14
C GLY A 115 25.06 -1.37 -3.15
N ALA A 116 24.04 -1.30 -2.29
CA ALA A 116 23.67 -2.39 -1.39
C ALA A 116 23.10 -3.60 -2.15
N LEU A 117 22.16 -3.37 -3.08
CA LEU A 117 21.55 -4.43 -3.90
C LEU A 117 22.56 -5.18 -4.77
N GLY A 118 23.64 -4.54 -5.20
CA GLY A 118 24.70 -5.19 -5.97
C GLY A 118 25.52 -6.23 -5.19
N ARG A 119 25.32 -6.34 -3.87
CA ARG A 119 25.96 -7.36 -3.02
C ARG A 119 25.13 -8.66 -3.04
N PRO A 120 25.69 -9.83 -2.72
CA PRO A 120 24.89 -11.03 -2.49
C PRO A 120 23.88 -10.80 -1.36
N GLY A 121 22.64 -11.27 -1.54
CA GLY A 121 21.61 -11.18 -0.51
C GLY A 121 21.63 -12.36 0.47
N VAL A 122 20.94 -12.19 1.60
CA VAL A 122 20.85 -13.16 2.68
C VAL A 122 19.38 -13.46 2.97
N GLU A 123 19.01 -14.74 2.95
CA GLU A 123 17.71 -15.22 3.43
C GLU A 123 17.75 -15.27 4.97
N GLY A 124 17.19 -14.25 5.62
CA GLY A 124 17.06 -14.18 7.07
C GLY A 124 15.79 -14.84 7.60
N GLN A 125 15.59 -14.82 8.92
CA GLN A 125 14.42 -15.44 9.55
C GLN A 125 13.10 -14.77 9.12
N PHE A 126 13.06 -13.45 8.97
CA PHE A 126 11.83 -12.68 8.68
C PHE A 126 11.89 -11.86 7.39
N ALA A 127 13.08 -11.64 6.85
CA ALA A 127 13.27 -10.85 5.65
C ALA A 127 14.45 -11.37 4.83
N VAL A 128 14.41 -11.09 3.54
CA VAL A 128 15.59 -11.17 2.66
C VAL A 128 16.26 -9.83 2.66
N SER A 129 17.59 -9.79 2.79
CA SER A 129 18.31 -8.53 2.84
C SER A 129 19.57 -8.47 1.99
N TRP A 130 19.89 -7.26 1.53
CA TRP A 130 21.13 -6.92 0.85
C TRP A 130 21.81 -5.79 1.61
N THR A 131 23.07 -5.97 1.99
CA THR A 131 23.81 -4.98 2.78
C THR A 131 25.09 -4.57 2.06
N GLY A 132 25.29 -3.26 1.90
CA GLY A 132 26.49 -2.68 1.31
C GLY A 132 26.57 -1.18 1.55
N GLY A 133 27.79 -0.64 1.63
CA GLY A 133 28.00 0.82 1.75
C GLY A 133 27.35 1.46 2.98
N GLY A 134 27.15 0.71 4.07
CA GLY A 134 26.48 1.22 5.28
C GLY A 134 24.95 1.21 5.22
N THR A 135 24.35 0.69 4.15
CA THR A 135 22.89 0.57 3.98
C THR A 135 22.48 -0.89 3.86
N THR A 136 21.27 -1.19 4.34
CA THR A 136 20.61 -2.47 4.17
C THR A 136 19.25 -2.26 3.52
N VAL A 137 18.94 -3.10 2.53
CA VAL A 137 17.65 -3.19 1.86
C VAL A 137 17.01 -4.50 2.29
N SER A 138 15.87 -4.45 2.97
CA SER A 138 15.20 -5.62 3.57
C SER A 138 13.79 -5.78 3.03
N VAL A 139 13.45 -6.95 2.49
CA VAL A 139 12.11 -7.27 1.98
C VAL A 139 11.45 -8.40 2.74
N LYS A 140 10.14 -8.24 2.99
CA LYS A 140 9.28 -9.24 3.61
C LYS A 140 8.94 -10.36 2.62
N ARG A 141 8.48 -11.49 3.12
CA ARG A 141 8.13 -12.63 2.25
C ARG A 141 6.86 -12.39 1.45
N SER A 142 5.85 -11.75 2.03
CA SER A 142 4.65 -11.29 1.28
C SER A 142 5.03 -10.39 0.09
N GLU A 143 5.98 -9.49 0.29
CA GLU A 143 6.53 -8.63 -0.78
C GLU A 143 7.20 -9.44 -1.89
N VAL A 144 8.04 -10.41 -1.54
CA VAL A 144 8.65 -11.32 -2.52
C VAL A 144 7.60 -12.12 -3.29
N ALA A 145 6.60 -12.67 -2.59
CA ALA A 145 5.53 -13.46 -3.20
C ALA A 145 4.65 -12.65 -4.17
N SER A 146 4.59 -11.32 -4.01
CA SER A 146 3.85 -10.44 -4.92
C SER A 146 4.53 -10.24 -6.29
N GLY A 147 5.83 -10.55 -6.39
CA GLY A 147 6.64 -10.31 -7.58
C GLY A 147 7.08 -8.84 -7.78
N TYR A 148 6.67 -7.92 -6.91
CA TYR A 148 7.18 -6.55 -6.86
C TYR A 148 7.44 -6.19 -5.39
N ALA A 149 8.66 -6.41 -4.92
CA ALA A 149 8.95 -6.32 -3.50
C ALA A 149 9.34 -4.90 -3.08
N CYS A 150 8.53 -4.29 -2.22
CA CYS A 150 8.80 -2.98 -1.64
C CYS A 150 9.62 -3.11 -0.34
N PRO A 151 10.90 -2.69 -0.33
CA PRO A 151 11.78 -2.90 0.81
C PRO A 151 11.64 -1.81 1.86
N HIS A 152 12.03 -2.16 3.09
CA HIS A 152 12.58 -1.18 4.01
C HIS A 152 14.04 -0.91 3.65
N VAL A 153 14.43 0.36 3.60
CA VAL A 153 15.83 0.78 3.46
C VAL A 153 16.26 1.46 4.75
N HIS A 154 17.33 0.95 5.35
CA HIS A 154 17.79 1.41 6.65
C HIS A 154 19.32 1.31 6.79
N PRO A 155 19.92 1.99 7.78
CA PRO A 155 21.35 1.83 8.06
C PRO A 155 21.71 0.37 8.35
N ALA A 156 22.92 -0.02 7.95
CA ALA A 156 23.47 -1.33 8.27
C ALA A 156 23.72 -1.46 9.78
N GLY A 157 23.39 -2.62 10.34
CA GLY A 157 23.53 -2.90 11.77
C GLY A 157 22.37 -2.42 12.65
N THR A 158 21.32 -1.82 12.07
CA THR A 158 20.08 -1.53 12.79
C THR A 158 19.41 -2.84 13.23
N ALA A 159 19.25 -3.03 14.55
CA ALA A 159 18.62 -4.22 15.12
C ALA A 159 17.11 -4.25 14.85
N ASP A 160 16.41 -3.15 15.14
CA ASP A 160 14.97 -2.98 14.92
C ASP A 160 14.72 -1.83 13.95
N PHE A 161 14.49 -2.17 12.68
CA PHE A 161 14.24 -1.17 11.63
C PHE A 161 12.74 -0.85 11.45
N TYR A 162 11.86 -1.53 12.18
CA TYR A 162 10.44 -1.23 12.22
C TYR A 162 10.17 -0.07 13.19
N THR A 163 9.50 0.96 12.70
CA THR A 163 9.27 2.21 13.42
C THR A 163 7.84 2.28 13.98
N PRO A 164 7.55 3.21 14.91
CA PRO A 164 6.17 3.48 15.32
C PRO A 164 5.23 3.79 14.15
N ALA A 165 5.73 4.46 13.10
CA ALA A 165 4.94 4.74 11.89
C ALA A 165 4.54 3.47 11.14
N ASP A 166 5.37 2.42 11.15
CA ASP A 166 5.03 1.12 10.57
C ASP A 166 3.89 0.44 11.35
N ALA A 167 3.86 0.59 12.67
CA ALA A 167 2.78 0.05 13.50
C ALA A 167 1.47 0.80 13.28
N GLU A 168 1.52 2.13 13.25
CA GLU A 168 0.36 2.97 12.92
C GLU A 168 -0.18 2.66 11.52
N TYR A 169 0.71 2.42 10.57
CA TYR A 169 0.30 2.08 9.21
C TYR A 169 -0.23 0.65 9.08
N ALA A 170 0.27 -0.31 9.86
CA ALA A 170 -0.34 -1.64 9.97
C ALA A 170 -1.79 -1.54 10.49
N VAL A 171 -2.03 -0.73 11.51
CA VAL A 171 -3.39 -0.46 12.02
C VAL A 171 -4.25 0.26 10.98
N THR A 172 -3.69 1.25 10.28
CA THR A 172 -4.39 1.96 9.19
C THR A 172 -4.85 0.99 8.12
N ARG A 173 -3.96 0.10 7.65
CA ARG A 173 -4.29 -0.93 6.66
C ARG A 173 -5.38 -1.88 7.15
N PHE A 174 -5.27 -2.35 8.39
CA PHE A 174 -6.29 -3.21 8.99
C PHE A 174 -7.67 -2.52 9.03
N LEU A 175 -7.77 -1.34 9.61
CA LEU A 175 -9.04 -0.59 9.72
C LEU A 175 -9.59 -0.13 8.36
N SER A 176 -8.71 0.13 7.39
CA SER A 176 -9.10 0.38 6.00
C SER A 176 -9.79 -0.83 5.37
N ARG A 177 -9.33 -2.06 5.65
CA ARG A 177 -10.04 -3.28 5.23
C ARG A 177 -11.40 -3.40 5.91
N GLU A 178 -11.45 -3.22 7.23
CA GLU A 178 -12.69 -3.33 8.02
C GLU A 178 -13.76 -2.33 7.61
N SER A 179 -13.35 -1.11 7.23
CA SER A 179 -14.26 -0.07 6.71
C SER A 179 -14.65 -0.24 5.24
N GLY A 180 -14.18 -1.29 4.56
CA GLY A 180 -14.47 -1.56 3.16
C GLY A 180 -13.72 -0.66 2.17
N ALA A 181 -12.68 0.04 2.62
CA ALA A 181 -11.85 0.93 1.82
C ALA A 181 -10.35 0.59 1.98
N PRO A 182 -9.93 -0.64 1.59
CA PRO A 182 -8.54 -1.06 1.77
C PRO A 182 -7.60 -0.14 0.99
N VAL A 183 -6.40 0.10 1.53
CA VAL A 183 -5.40 0.98 0.91
C VAL A 183 -5.02 0.53 -0.51
N ASN A 184 -5.13 -0.77 -0.76
CA ASN A 184 -4.97 -1.41 -2.05
C ASN A 184 -5.91 -2.61 -2.15
N ARG A 185 -6.42 -2.94 -3.34
CA ARG A 185 -7.28 -4.12 -3.53
C ARG A 185 -6.58 -5.45 -3.25
N ALA A 186 -5.25 -5.50 -3.40
CA ALA A 186 -4.44 -6.67 -3.04
C ALA A 186 -4.22 -6.80 -1.52
N ASP A 187 -4.59 -5.78 -0.75
CA ASP A 187 -4.40 -5.73 0.69
C ASP A 187 -5.39 -6.65 1.41
N THR A 188 -5.03 -7.92 1.50
CA THR A 188 -5.85 -8.98 2.09
C THR A 188 -5.06 -9.75 3.12
N GLU A 189 -5.73 -10.35 4.09
CA GLU A 189 -5.07 -11.13 5.14
C GLU A 189 -4.30 -12.33 4.58
N THR A 190 -4.71 -12.89 3.45
CA THR A 190 -4.02 -13.99 2.80
C THR A 190 -2.72 -13.56 2.09
N ALA A 191 -2.72 -12.41 1.42
CA ALA A 191 -1.56 -11.94 0.66
C ALA A 191 -0.57 -11.13 1.50
N TYR A 192 -1.10 -10.35 2.45
CA TYR A 192 -0.34 -9.49 3.34
C TYR A 192 -0.93 -9.58 4.75
N PRO A 193 -0.60 -10.63 5.51
CA PRO A 193 -1.20 -10.86 6.82
C PRO A 193 -0.86 -9.73 7.79
N LEU A 194 -1.85 -9.30 8.56
CA LEU A 194 -1.72 -8.31 9.62
C LEU A 194 -2.11 -8.88 10.98
N ILE A 195 -2.75 -10.06 11.05
CA ILE A 195 -3.08 -10.71 12.32
C ILE A 195 -1.89 -11.56 12.78
N CYS A 196 -1.53 -11.43 14.06
CA CYS A 196 -0.39 -12.17 14.57
C CYS A 196 -0.62 -13.69 14.51
N PRO A 197 0.30 -14.45 13.90
CA PRO A 197 0.16 -15.90 13.74
C PRO A 197 0.36 -16.69 15.04
N GLY A 198 0.84 -16.05 16.12
CA GLY A 198 0.98 -16.65 17.45
C GLY A 198 2.16 -17.61 17.60
N PHE A 199 3.35 -17.24 17.09
CA PHE A 199 4.56 -18.07 17.14
C PHE A 199 5.37 -17.97 18.45
N SER A 200 4.96 -17.14 19.40
CA SER A 200 5.58 -16.96 20.72
C SER A 200 4.47 -16.59 21.73
N PRO A 201 4.57 -16.93 23.03
CA PRO A 201 3.50 -16.65 23.97
C PRO A 201 3.22 -15.13 24.03
N TRP A 202 2.01 -14.77 23.60
CA TRP A 202 1.46 -13.41 23.70
C TRP A 202 1.33 -13.04 25.17
N ASP A 203 2.13 -12.08 25.65
CA ASP A 203 2.13 -11.60 27.03
C ASP A 203 2.52 -10.11 27.12
N PRO A 204 1.71 -9.20 26.53
CA PRO A 204 1.97 -7.77 26.63
C PRO A 204 1.92 -7.26 28.08
N SER A 205 1.12 -7.91 28.94
CA SER A 205 1.01 -7.59 30.36
C SER A 205 2.18 -8.05 31.24
N GLY A 206 3.06 -8.91 30.75
CA GLY A 206 4.19 -9.44 31.52
C GLY A 206 3.80 -10.34 32.71
N THR A 207 2.67 -11.03 32.61
CA THR A 207 2.15 -11.93 33.66
C THR A 207 2.97 -13.20 33.81
N GLY A 208 3.77 -13.56 32.80
CA GLY A 208 4.50 -14.82 32.73
C GLY A 208 3.61 -16.00 32.29
N THR A 209 2.31 -15.76 32.10
CA THR A 209 1.34 -16.72 31.56
C THR A 209 0.90 -16.26 30.18
N GLY A 210 1.80 -16.34 29.20
CA GLY A 210 1.45 -15.94 27.85
C GLY A 210 0.57 -16.98 27.13
N GLY A 211 0.00 -16.57 25.99
CA GLY A 211 -0.98 -17.36 25.27
C GLY A 211 -0.96 -17.13 23.76
N GLN A 212 -2.08 -17.40 23.10
CA GLN A 212 -2.28 -16.95 21.71
C GLN A 212 -2.74 -15.49 21.71
N PRO A 213 -2.36 -14.69 20.69
CA PRO A 213 -2.89 -13.35 20.52
C PRO A 213 -4.43 -13.39 20.39
N PRO A 214 -5.19 -12.61 21.18
CA PRO A 214 -6.65 -12.59 21.14
C PRO A 214 -7.25 -12.43 19.74
N LEU A 215 -6.72 -11.54 18.90
CA LEU A 215 -7.19 -11.32 17.52
C LEU A 215 -7.05 -12.54 16.61
N LYS A 216 -6.16 -13.48 16.94
CA LYS A 216 -6.07 -14.75 16.19
C LYS A 216 -7.30 -15.63 16.42
N ALA A 217 -7.85 -15.60 17.64
CA ALA A 217 -9.01 -16.39 18.01
C ALA A 217 -10.32 -15.73 17.57
N ASP A 218 -10.35 -14.39 17.61
CA ASP A 218 -11.49 -13.58 17.19
C ASP A 218 -11.01 -12.43 16.29
N PRO A 219 -10.88 -12.67 14.97
CA PRO A 219 -10.37 -11.65 14.04
C PRO A 219 -11.39 -10.53 13.78
N ASP A 220 -12.67 -10.77 14.09
CA ASP A 220 -13.79 -9.89 13.74
C ASP A 220 -14.12 -8.88 14.86
N VAL A 221 -13.25 -8.70 15.87
CA VAL A 221 -13.46 -7.76 17.00
C VAL A 221 -13.72 -6.32 16.56
N LEU A 222 -13.21 -5.93 15.39
CA LEU A 222 -13.41 -4.60 14.80
C LEU A 222 -14.33 -4.61 13.57
N ALA A 223 -15.02 -5.73 13.34
CA ALA A 223 -16.04 -5.81 12.30
C ALA A 223 -17.13 -4.75 12.55
N GLY A 224 -17.62 -4.14 11.47
CA GLY A 224 -18.57 -3.03 11.58
C GLY A 224 -17.91 -1.67 11.88
N THR A 225 -16.58 -1.57 11.77
CA THR A 225 -15.90 -0.28 11.64
C THR A 225 -16.42 0.45 10.41
N ARG A 226 -16.85 1.71 10.59
CA ARG A 226 -17.29 2.58 9.51
C ARG A 226 -16.22 3.60 9.13
N ALA A 227 -15.50 4.13 10.13
CA ALA A 227 -14.45 5.13 9.94
C ALA A 227 -13.47 5.11 11.12
N PHE A 228 -12.30 5.68 10.94
CA PHE A 228 -11.32 5.88 12.01
C PHE A 228 -10.52 7.17 11.76
N ALA A 229 -10.04 7.79 12.83
CA ALA A 229 -9.25 9.03 12.76
C ALA A 229 -7.75 8.70 12.72
N ALA A 230 -7.23 8.41 11.53
CA ALA A 230 -5.82 8.05 11.31
C ALA A 230 -4.84 9.15 11.74
N ASP A 231 -5.23 10.42 11.60
CA ASP A 231 -4.46 11.60 12.00
C ASP A 231 -4.42 11.81 13.53
N ALA A 232 -5.34 11.19 14.27
CA ALA A 232 -5.37 11.17 15.73
C ALA A 232 -4.71 9.91 16.32
N MET A 233 -4.13 9.06 15.48
CA MET A 233 -3.48 7.83 15.91
C MET A 233 -2.18 8.15 16.66
N THR A 234 -1.90 7.37 17.69
CA THR A 234 -0.64 7.49 18.44
C THR A 234 -0.09 6.11 18.79
N ALA A 235 1.17 5.88 18.47
CA ALA A 235 1.94 4.74 18.91
C ALA A 235 2.70 5.02 20.21
N THR A 236 2.65 4.07 21.14
CA THR A 236 3.42 4.08 22.39
C THR A 236 4.11 2.75 22.60
N GLN A 237 5.36 2.78 23.06
CA GLN A 237 6.10 1.55 23.38
C GLN A 237 5.42 0.80 24.52
N GLY A 238 5.10 -0.47 24.28
CA GLY A 238 4.61 -1.39 25.29
C GLY A 238 5.75 -2.09 26.02
N ARG A 239 5.44 -3.17 26.74
CA ARG A 239 6.46 -3.99 27.40
C ARG A 239 7.23 -4.80 26.35
N GLY A 240 8.56 -4.88 26.45
CA GLY A 240 9.37 -5.68 25.51
C GLY A 240 9.17 -5.21 24.07
N ASP A 241 8.95 -6.13 23.14
CA ASP A 241 8.81 -5.85 21.71
C ASP A 241 7.36 -5.55 21.27
N TYR A 242 6.46 -5.32 22.24
CA TYR A 242 5.09 -4.91 21.98
C TYR A 242 4.98 -3.40 21.80
N LEU A 243 4.06 -2.98 20.94
CA LEU A 243 3.75 -1.58 20.69
C LEU A 243 2.24 -1.38 20.69
N ASP A 244 1.77 -0.36 21.38
CA ASP A 244 0.34 -0.04 21.51
C ASP A 244 -0.01 1.14 20.62
N VAL A 245 -1.00 0.96 19.75
CA VAL A 245 -1.53 2.02 18.89
C VAL A 245 -2.94 2.39 19.37
N SER A 246 -3.13 3.65 19.74
CA SER A 246 -4.45 4.18 20.13
C SER A 246 -5.08 4.93 18.96
N VAL A 247 -6.34 4.62 18.62
CA VAL A 247 -7.05 5.22 17.47
C VAL A 247 -8.55 5.38 17.77
N PRO A 248 -9.15 6.56 17.50
CA PRO A 248 -10.59 6.73 17.52
C PRO A 248 -11.25 5.98 16.35
N VAL A 249 -12.15 5.04 16.68
CA VAL A 249 -12.89 4.22 15.71
C VAL A 249 -14.37 4.54 15.83
N THR A 250 -15.04 4.78 14.69
CA THR A 250 -16.48 4.99 14.60
C THR A 250 -17.13 3.78 13.95
N ASP A 251 -18.11 3.20 14.61
CA ASP A 251 -18.83 2.02 14.12
C ASP A 251 -20.00 2.38 13.18
N VAL A 252 -20.70 1.36 12.67
CA VAL A 252 -21.90 1.52 11.85
C VAL A 252 -23.08 2.20 12.56
N SER A 253 -23.12 2.17 13.90
CA SER A 253 -24.13 2.88 14.69
C SER A 253 -23.84 4.38 14.78
N GLY A 254 -22.61 4.79 14.48
CA GLY A 254 -22.13 6.16 14.59
C GLY A 254 -21.51 6.50 15.94
N ALA A 255 -21.32 5.51 16.83
CA ALA A 255 -20.62 5.69 18.09
C ALA A 255 -19.10 5.71 17.85
N THR A 256 -18.39 6.65 18.48
CA THR A 256 -16.94 6.75 18.40
C THR A 256 -16.31 6.38 19.73
N GLU A 257 -15.37 5.43 19.69
CA GLU A 257 -14.58 5.00 20.85
C GLU A 257 -13.10 4.93 20.49
N THR A 258 -12.22 5.33 21.41
CA THR A 258 -10.79 5.10 21.25
C THR A 258 -10.49 3.64 21.54
N LYS A 259 -10.01 2.92 20.52
CA LYS A 259 -9.50 1.56 20.65
C LYS A 259 -7.99 1.60 20.84
N ARG A 260 -7.46 0.74 21.70
CA ARG A 260 -6.04 0.43 21.78
C ARG A 260 -5.81 -0.91 21.10
N ILE A 261 -4.85 -0.94 20.18
CA ILE A 261 -4.47 -2.12 19.42
C ILE A 261 -3.03 -2.42 19.78
N THR A 262 -2.77 -3.61 20.33
CA THR A 262 -1.42 -4.05 20.67
C THR A 262 -0.84 -4.87 19.52
N LEU A 263 0.37 -4.52 19.14
CA LEU A 263 1.11 -5.11 18.02
C LEU A 263 2.40 -5.76 18.49
N SER A 264 2.92 -6.69 17.68
CA SER A 264 4.27 -7.26 17.82
C SER A 264 4.89 -7.44 16.43
N ILE A 265 6.21 -7.60 16.36
CA ILE A 265 6.89 -7.88 15.10
C ILE A 265 6.73 -9.37 14.76
N GLY A 266 6.13 -9.64 13.61
CA GLY A 266 5.98 -10.96 13.02
C GLY A 266 6.71 -11.12 11.68
N PRO A 267 6.45 -12.22 10.95
CA PRO A 267 7.11 -12.51 9.68
C PRO A 267 6.89 -11.49 8.55
N ASP A 268 5.82 -10.70 8.63
CA ASP A 268 5.46 -9.68 7.64
C ASP A 268 5.51 -8.25 8.22
N GLY A 269 6.32 -8.06 9.26
CA GLY A 269 6.44 -6.82 10.02
C GLY A 269 5.45 -6.77 11.19
N TYR A 270 5.01 -5.57 11.59
CA TYR A 270 4.03 -5.46 12.67
C TYR A 270 2.75 -6.22 12.33
N CYS A 271 2.35 -7.09 13.25
CA CYS A 271 1.06 -7.75 13.26
C CYS A 271 0.28 -7.32 14.50
N LEU A 272 -1.04 -7.26 14.40
CA LEU A 272 -1.98 -6.94 15.46
C LEU A 272 -2.32 -8.23 16.22
N GLY A 273 -2.27 -8.17 17.55
CA GLY A 273 -2.59 -9.32 18.38
C GLY A 273 -3.75 -9.11 19.34
N GLU A 274 -4.05 -7.88 19.75
CA GLU A 274 -5.11 -7.59 20.73
C GLU A 274 -5.74 -6.23 20.48
N VAL A 275 -7.04 -6.11 20.82
CA VAL A 275 -7.81 -4.87 20.80
C VAL A 275 -8.51 -4.71 22.13
N THR A 276 -8.39 -3.52 22.74
CA THR A 276 -9.06 -3.15 24.00
C THR A 276 -9.72 -1.79 23.90
#